data_AF-A0AAF0ESL7-F1
#
_entry.id   AF-A0AAF0ESL7-F1
#
_cell.length_a   1.000
_cell.length_b   1.000
_cell.length_c   1.000
_cell.angle_alpha   90.00
_cell.angle_beta   90.00
_cell.angle_gamma   90.00
#
_symmetry.space_group_name_H-M   'P 1'
#
loop_
_entity.id
_entity.type
_entity.pdbx_description
1 polymer ?
#
loop_
_entity_poly.entity_id
_entity_poly.type
_entity_poly.pdbx_seq_one_letter_code
_entity_poly.pdbx_strand_id
1 'polypeptide(L)'
;MIAYTGSRILGRAFVEAGRQAIRNARAAPIEAAAGGATTGAGAVGLNQTHRMTLDEARMILNLKNDVSVEAIERAGGVQDAVREEMIKHYERLFEINAPPAPKGKTGGGQGSFYIQSKVVRARERIEAEWELYKPKDAAAADEATK
;
A
#
# COMPACT_ATOMS: atom_id res chain seq x y z
N MET A 1 34.15 -46.33 0.99
CA MET A 1 33.29 -46.02 -0.17
C MET A 1 31.93 -45.57 0.33
N ILE A 2 31.71 -44.26 0.55
CA ILE A 2 30.43 -43.69 1.04
C ILE A 2 29.95 -42.51 0.19
N ALA A 3 30.73 -42.05 -0.80
CA ALA A 3 30.42 -40.83 -1.54
C ALA A 3 29.44 -40.99 -2.72
N TYR A 4 29.14 -42.22 -3.18
CA TYR A 4 28.39 -42.42 -4.44
C TYR A 4 26.87 -42.53 -4.28
N THR A 5 26.36 -42.78 -3.06
CA THR A 5 24.92 -43.05 -2.83
C THR A 5 24.15 -41.86 -2.24
N GLY A 6 24.84 -40.81 -1.79
CA GLY A 6 24.19 -39.62 -1.18
C GLY A 6 23.65 -38.58 -2.17
N SER A 7 24.16 -38.57 -3.41
CA SER A 7 23.89 -37.49 -4.38
C SER A 7 22.55 -37.64 -5.14
N ARG A 8 22.01 -38.86 -5.28
CA ARG A 8 20.70 -39.06 -5.95
C ARG A 8 19.50 -38.61 -5.10
N ILE A 9 19.65 -38.60 -3.78
CA ILE A 9 18.58 -38.25 -2.83
C ILE A 9 18.48 -36.73 -2.70
N LEU A 10 19.62 -36.02 -2.66
CA LEU A 10 19.63 -34.56 -2.60
C LEU A 10 19.01 -33.92 -3.85
N GLY A 11 19.28 -34.47 -5.04
CA GLY A 11 18.76 -33.92 -6.30
C GLY A 11 17.24 -33.97 -6.46
N ARG A 12 16.55 -35.01 -5.97
CA ARG A 12 15.08 -35.11 -6.06
C ARG A 12 14.37 -34.12 -5.12
N ALA A 13 14.92 -33.88 -3.93
CA ALA A 13 14.34 -32.96 -2.97
C ALA A 13 14.35 -31.49 -3.45
N PHE A 14 15.43 -31.04 -4.09
CA PHE A 14 15.50 -29.69 -4.66
C PHE A 14 14.52 -29.48 -5.83
N VAL A 15 14.25 -30.51 -6.64
CA VAL A 15 13.31 -30.42 -7.76
C VAL A 15 11.85 -30.38 -7.29
N GLU A 16 11.50 -31.13 -6.25
CA GLU A 16 10.15 -31.09 -5.66
C GLU A 16 9.89 -29.78 -4.90
N ALA A 17 10.87 -29.30 -4.13
CA ALA A 17 10.80 -27.99 -3.48
C ALA A 17 10.73 -26.85 -4.50
N GLY A 18 11.51 -26.91 -5.59
CA GLY A 18 11.45 -25.95 -6.69
C GLY A 18 10.11 -25.94 -7.42
N ARG A 19 9.49 -27.12 -7.63
CA ARG A 19 8.15 -27.23 -8.22
C ARG A 19 7.04 -26.72 -7.30
N GLN A 20 7.21 -26.83 -5.98
CA GLN A 20 6.28 -26.22 -5.01
C GLN A 20 6.47 -24.70 -4.97
N ALA A 21 7.71 -24.21 -5.01
CA ALA A 21 7.99 -22.78 -5.09
C ALA A 21 7.43 -22.14 -6.37
N ILE A 22 7.54 -22.81 -7.53
CA ILE A 22 7.00 -22.31 -8.80
C ILE A 22 5.47 -22.37 -8.85
N ARG A 23 4.84 -23.41 -8.29
CA ARG A 23 3.36 -23.48 -8.19
C ARG A 23 2.82 -22.44 -7.22
N ASN A 24 3.49 -22.21 -6.10
CA ASN A 24 3.16 -21.13 -5.17
C ASN A 24 3.43 -19.75 -5.80
N ALA A 25 4.48 -19.55 -6.58
CA ALA A 25 4.74 -18.28 -7.28
C ALA A 25 3.76 -18.01 -8.45
N ARG A 26 3.17 -19.04 -9.05
CA ARG A 26 2.12 -18.90 -10.08
C ARG A 26 0.73 -18.70 -9.48
N ALA A 27 0.49 -19.18 -8.26
CA ALA A 27 -0.78 -19.03 -7.54
C ALA A 27 -0.78 -17.87 -6.52
N ALA A 28 0.39 -17.39 -6.11
CA ALA A 28 0.57 -16.28 -5.19
C ALA A 28 1.41 -15.22 -5.89
N PRO A 29 0.83 -14.08 -6.31
CA PRO A 29 1.64 -12.88 -6.43
C PRO A 29 2.26 -12.65 -5.05
N ILE A 30 3.60 -12.57 -5.02
CA ILE A 30 4.43 -12.39 -3.82
C ILE A 30 4.29 -10.94 -3.33
N GLU A 31 3.05 -10.55 -2.99
CA GLU A 31 2.68 -9.38 -2.19
C GLU A 31 1.44 -9.65 -1.31
N ALA A 32 0.80 -10.84 -1.40
CA ALA A 32 -0.42 -11.15 -0.63
C ALA A 32 -0.17 -11.87 0.72
N ALA A 33 1.08 -12.05 1.15
CA ALA A 33 1.42 -12.88 2.33
C ALA A 33 1.77 -12.10 3.61
N ALA A 34 1.52 -10.78 3.64
CA ALA A 34 1.63 -9.99 4.86
C ALA A 34 0.39 -9.08 4.97
N GLY A 35 -0.68 -9.60 5.57
CA GLY A 35 -1.88 -8.83 5.88
C GLY A 35 -3.01 -9.08 4.87
N GLY A 36 -4.09 -9.68 5.36
CA GLY A 36 -5.29 -9.94 4.58
C GLY A 36 -5.84 -8.65 3.99
N ALA A 37 -5.91 -8.60 2.67
CA ALA A 37 -6.65 -7.60 1.93
C ALA A 37 -7.36 -8.34 0.80
N THR A 38 -8.57 -8.81 1.09
CA THR A 38 -9.55 -9.23 0.08
C THR A 38 -10.06 -7.99 -0.61
N THR A 39 -9.22 -7.28 -1.36
CA THR A 39 -9.61 -6.00 -1.94
C THR A 39 -9.96 -6.20 -3.41
N GLY A 40 -11.18 -5.79 -3.76
CA GLY A 40 -11.77 -6.00 -5.08
C GLY A 40 -11.03 -5.32 -6.23
N ALA A 41 -11.55 -5.47 -7.45
CA ALA A 41 -10.93 -4.94 -8.69
C ALA A 41 -10.51 -3.45 -8.61
N GLY A 42 -11.19 -2.63 -7.79
CA GLY A 42 -10.85 -1.22 -7.57
C GLY A 42 -9.50 -1.01 -6.87
N ALA A 43 -9.16 -1.80 -5.85
CA ALA A 43 -7.91 -1.65 -5.11
C ALA A 43 -6.67 -2.06 -5.92
N VAL A 44 -6.83 -3.08 -6.79
CA VAL A 44 -5.79 -3.46 -7.76
C VAL A 44 -5.52 -2.32 -8.74
N GLY A 45 -6.55 -1.60 -9.16
CA GLY A 45 -6.43 -0.41 -10.01
C GLY A 45 -5.69 0.74 -9.32
N LEU A 46 -6.05 1.05 -8.07
CA LEU A 46 -5.39 2.11 -7.31
C LEU A 46 -3.92 1.83 -7.05
N ASN A 47 -3.55 0.59 -6.70
CA ASN A 47 -2.15 0.23 -6.48
C ASN A 47 -1.32 0.40 -7.77
N GLN A 48 -1.89 0.09 -8.94
CA GLN A 48 -1.23 0.30 -10.23
C GLN A 48 -1.07 1.78 -10.58
N THR A 49 -2.07 2.61 -10.28
CA THR A 49 -2.04 4.06 -10.53
C THR A 49 -1.04 4.76 -9.61
N HIS A 50 -1.09 4.52 -8.30
CA HIS A 50 -0.22 5.19 -7.33
C HIS A 50 1.18 4.56 -7.21
N ARG A 51 1.36 3.32 -7.72
CA ARG A 51 2.57 2.50 -7.57
C ARG A 51 2.95 2.31 -6.09
N MET A 52 1.94 2.11 -5.26
CA MET A 52 2.05 2.02 -3.81
C MET A 52 0.78 1.36 -3.25
N THR A 53 0.96 0.50 -2.24
CA THR A 53 -0.14 -0.14 -1.52
C THR A 53 -0.72 0.80 -0.45
N LEU A 54 -1.94 0.51 0.02
CA LEU A 54 -2.55 1.27 1.11
C LEU A 54 -1.73 1.16 2.41
N ASP A 55 -1.18 -0.02 2.70
CA ASP A 55 -0.36 -0.23 3.89
C ASP A 55 0.98 0.51 3.82
N GLU A 56 1.63 0.55 2.64
CA GLU A 56 2.82 1.39 2.42
C GLU A 56 2.49 2.86 2.66
N ALA A 57 1.35 3.37 2.16
CA ALA A 57 0.93 4.75 2.38
C ALA A 57 0.69 5.04 3.88
N ARG A 58 0.04 4.12 4.59
CA ARG A 58 -0.21 4.21 6.03
C ARG A 58 1.09 4.25 6.83
N MET A 59 2.07 3.42 6.45
CA MET A 59 3.40 3.40 7.08
C MET A 59 4.17 4.69 6.81
N ILE A 60 4.16 5.21 5.58
CA ILE A 60 4.84 6.47 5.23
C ILE A 60 4.29 7.64 6.05
N LEU A 61 2.97 7.74 6.18
CA LEU A 61 2.34 8.79 6.98
C LEU A 61 2.25 8.46 8.47
N ASN A 62 2.81 7.33 8.91
CA ASN A 62 2.79 6.87 10.30
C ASN A 62 1.39 6.94 10.93
N LEU A 63 0.37 6.48 10.20
CA LEU A 63 -1.00 6.44 10.67
C LEU A 63 -1.24 5.16 11.46
N LYS A 64 -1.82 5.29 12.65
CA LYS A 64 -2.13 4.13 13.51
C LYS A 64 -3.46 3.50 13.15
N ASN A 65 -4.41 4.35 12.74
CA ASN A 65 -5.76 3.95 12.42
C ASN A 65 -5.81 3.20 11.09
N ASP A 66 -6.76 2.27 10.98
CA ASP A 66 -7.08 1.60 9.73
C ASP A 66 -7.84 2.57 8.83
N VAL A 67 -7.30 2.80 7.63
CA VAL A 67 -7.79 3.77 6.63
C VAL A 67 -8.40 3.09 5.41
N SER A 68 -8.61 1.77 5.48
CA SER A 68 -9.29 0.99 4.45
C SER A 68 -10.77 1.36 4.32
N VAL A 69 -11.34 1.18 3.13
CA VAL A 69 -12.78 1.40 2.92
C VAL A 69 -13.61 0.57 3.92
N GLU A 70 -13.22 -0.66 4.20
CA GLU A 70 -13.94 -1.54 5.13
C GLU A 70 -13.92 -1.01 6.57
N ALA A 71 -12.85 -0.33 6.99
CA ALA A 71 -12.79 0.32 8.30
C ALA A 71 -13.66 1.57 8.37
N ILE A 72 -13.66 2.36 7.29
CA ILE A 72 -14.47 3.57 7.14
C ILE A 72 -15.95 3.22 7.13
N GLU A 73 -16.35 2.17 6.41
CA GLU A 73 -17.72 1.64 6.40
C GLU A 73 -18.19 1.22 7.79
N ARG A 74 -17.35 0.49 8.54
CA ARG A 74 -17.66 0.10 9.93
C ARG A 74 -17.78 1.30 10.87
N ALA A 75 -17.00 2.34 10.63
CA ALA A 75 -17.05 3.58 11.41
C ALA A 75 -18.19 4.52 10.99
N GLY A 76 -18.89 4.24 9.89
CA GLY A 76 -19.95 5.09 9.35
C GLY A 76 -19.45 6.35 8.64
N GLY A 77 -18.17 6.38 8.25
CA GLY A 77 -17.55 7.53 7.57
C GLY A 77 -16.09 7.72 7.95
N VAL A 78 -15.44 8.65 7.24
CA VAL A 78 -14.05 9.05 7.55
C VAL A 78 -14.09 9.90 8.83
N GLN A 79 -13.43 9.43 9.88
CA GLN A 79 -13.37 10.16 11.15
C GLN A 79 -12.52 11.43 11.00
N ASP A 80 -13.02 12.56 11.48
CA ASP A 80 -12.30 13.84 11.41
C ASP A 80 -10.93 13.78 12.09
N ALA A 81 -10.83 13.10 13.23
CA ALA A 81 -9.56 12.89 13.94
C ALA A 81 -8.49 12.18 13.08
N VAL A 82 -8.90 11.22 12.24
CA VAL A 82 -7.99 10.51 11.33
C VAL A 82 -7.54 11.41 10.20
N ARG A 83 -8.44 12.25 9.68
CA ARG A 83 -8.13 13.26 8.64
C ARG A 83 -7.12 14.29 9.17
N GLU A 84 -7.35 14.81 10.37
CA GLU A 84 -6.44 15.76 11.02
C GLU A 84 -5.06 15.15 11.29
N GLU A 85 -5.00 13.91 11.79
CA GLU A 85 -3.75 13.17 12.00
C GLU A 85 -2.97 13.03 10.69
N MET A 86 -3.65 12.64 9.60
CA MET A 86 -3.04 12.51 8.27
C MET A 86 -2.46 13.83 7.77
N ILE A 87 -3.20 14.93 7.84
CA ILE A 87 -2.75 16.23 7.38
C ILE A 87 -1.53 16.69 8.20
N LYS A 88 -1.59 16.58 9.52
CA LYS A 88 -0.49 16.96 10.41
C LYS A 88 0.78 16.15 10.14
N HIS A 89 0.65 14.84 9.92
CA HIS A 89 1.79 13.99 9.61
C HIS A 89 2.36 14.30 8.22
N TYR A 90 1.48 14.52 7.24
CA TYR A 90 1.86 14.92 5.89
C TYR A 90 2.66 16.22 5.90
N GLU A 91 2.14 17.29 6.52
CA GLU A 91 2.80 18.60 6.58
C GLU A 91 4.18 18.51 7.22
N ARG A 92 4.26 17.87 8.39
CA ARG A 92 5.51 17.65 9.11
C ARG A 92 6.53 16.89 8.25
N LEU A 93 6.13 15.79 7.62
CA LEU A 93 7.03 14.97 6.81
C LEU A 93 7.43 15.69 5.51
N PHE A 94 6.54 16.49 4.94
CA PHE A 94 6.78 17.25 3.73
C PHE A 94 7.81 18.36 3.97
N GLU A 95 7.70 19.07 5.10
CA GLU A 95 8.64 20.12 5.50
C GLU A 95 10.03 19.54 5.83
N ILE A 96 10.10 18.50 6.66
CA ILE A 96 11.37 17.88 7.07
C ILE A 96 12.12 17.30 5.86
N ASN A 97 11.40 16.74 4.89
CA ASN A 97 11.99 16.12 3.70
C ASN A 97 12.03 17.05 2.48
N ALA A 98 11.88 18.37 2.67
CA ALA A 98 11.98 19.32 1.58
C ALA A 98 13.33 19.16 0.84
N PRO A 99 13.32 19.05 -0.50
CA PRO A 99 14.53 18.84 -1.26
C PRO A 99 15.45 20.08 -1.19
N PRO A 100 16.76 19.90 -1.47
CA PRO A 100 17.66 21.02 -1.64
C PRO A 100 17.18 21.87 -2.82
N ALA A 101 17.36 23.19 -2.70
CA ALA A 101 17.01 24.06 -3.81
C ALA A 101 17.82 23.69 -5.06
N PRO A 102 17.23 23.87 -6.26
CA PRO A 102 17.96 23.70 -7.52
C PRO A 102 19.25 24.50 -7.54
N LYS A 103 20.28 24.00 -8.24
CA LYS A 103 21.58 24.67 -8.35
C LYS A 103 21.39 26.15 -8.71
N GLY A 104 21.92 27.04 -7.87
CA GLY A 104 21.84 28.50 -8.05
C GLY A 104 20.73 29.21 -7.25
N LYS A 105 19.95 28.50 -6.43
CA LYS A 105 18.99 29.10 -5.51
C LYS A 105 19.38 28.86 -4.05
N THR A 106 19.25 29.88 -3.22
CA THR A 106 19.47 29.81 -1.76
C THR A 106 18.17 29.42 -1.06
N GLY A 107 18.22 28.39 -0.20
CA GLY A 107 17.06 27.82 0.50
C GLY A 107 16.93 26.32 0.28
N GLY A 108 15.89 25.70 0.85
CA GLY A 108 15.61 24.27 0.75
C GLY A 108 16.07 23.46 1.96
N GLY A 109 15.58 22.22 2.05
CA GLY A 109 15.93 21.29 3.13
C GLY A 109 17.10 20.38 2.77
N GLN A 110 17.42 19.47 3.69
CA GLN A 110 18.39 18.39 3.46
C GLN A 110 17.74 17.10 2.94
N GLY A 111 16.45 17.17 2.60
CA GLY A 111 15.67 16.04 2.16
C GLY A 111 15.93 15.65 0.69
N SER A 112 15.19 14.66 0.22
CA SER A 112 15.25 14.20 -1.17
C SER A 112 13.90 14.40 -1.84
N PHE A 113 13.93 14.84 -3.11
CA PHE A 113 12.73 14.95 -3.93
C PHE A 113 11.99 13.61 -4.03
N TYR A 114 12.71 12.48 -4.00
CA TYR A 114 12.11 11.16 -4.00
C TYR A 114 11.27 10.90 -2.75
N ILE A 115 11.78 11.25 -1.57
CA ILE A 115 11.07 11.06 -0.30
C ILE A 115 9.87 12.00 -0.22
N GLN A 116 10.03 13.26 -0.59
CA GLN A 116 8.92 14.19 -0.67
C GLN A 116 7.83 13.70 -1.64
N SER A 117 8.22 13.18 -2.81
CA SER A 117 7.29 12.59 -3.78
C SER A 117 6.55 11.37 -3.21
N LYS A 118 7.23 10.53 -2.42
CA LYS A 118 6.61 9.38 -1.74
C LYS A 118 5.58 9.82 -0.68
N VAL A 119 5.88 10.86 0.08
CA VAL A 119 4.94 11.44 1.07
C VAL A 119 3.70 11.98 0.38
N VAL A 120 3.85 12.71 -0.73
CA VAL A 120 2.72 13.21 -1.52
C VAL A 120 1.87 12.07 -2.07
N ARG A 121 2.50 11.06 -2.69
CA ARG A 121 1.76 9.91 -3.22
C ARG A 121 1.05 9.11 -2.14
N ALA A 122 1.61 9.04 -0.92
CA ALA A 122 1.00 8.32 0.18
C ALA A 122 -0.33 8.99 0.59
N ARG A 123 -0.34 10.32 0.64
CA ARG A 123 -1.56 11.09 0.87
C ARG A 123 -2.59 10.84 -0.24
N GLU A 124 -2.19 10.98 -1.50
CA GLU A 124 -3.07 10.77 -2.65
C GLU A 124 -3.67 9.35 -2.66
N ARG A 125 -2.88 8.33 -2.29
CA ARG A 125 -3.36 6.94 -2.22
C ARG A 125 -4.42 6.74 -1.15
N ILE A 126 -4.29 7.39 0.00
CA ILE A 126 -5.27 7.32 1.10
C ILE A 126 -6.53 8.13 0.73
N GLU A 127 -6.36 9.30 0.12
CA GLU A 127 -7.47 10.11 -0.40
C GLU A 127 -8.28 9.33 -1.44
N ALA A 128 -7.62 8.65 -2.38
CA ALA A 128 -8.27 7.80 -3.37
C ALA A 128 -9.01 6.60 -2.74
N GLU A 129 -8.50 6.05 -1.62
CA GLU A 129 -9.21 5.03 -0.85
C GLU A 129 -10.50 5.60 -0.26
N TRP A 130 -10.45 6.81 0.30
CA TRP A 130 -11.61 7.49 0.87
C TRP A 130 -12.64 7.91 -0.17
N GLU A 131 -12.22 8.21 -1.40
CA GLU A 131 -13.13 8.49 -2.51
C GLU A 131 -13.91 7.25 -2.99
N LEU A 132 -13.36 6.05 -2.79
CA LEU A 132 -14.09 4.80 -3.08
C LEU A 132 -15.21 4.53 -2.06
N TYR A 133 -15.14 5.13 -0.88
CA TYR A 133 -16.20 5.02 0.12
C TYR A 133 -17.47 5.72 -0.38
N LYS A 134 -18.49 4.92 -0.71
CA LYS A 134 -19.84 5.40 -0.98
C LYS A 134 -20.66 5.25 0.31
N PRO A 135 -21.15 6.35 0.92
CA PRO A 135 -22.06 6.24 2.05
C PRO A 135 -23.29 5.45 1.63
N LYS A 136 -23.77 4.57 2.51
CA LYS A 136 -24.83 3.58 2.24
C LYS A 136 -26.13 4.21 1.72
N ASP A 137 -26.36 5.50 2.00
CA ASP A 137 -27.51 6.27 1.54
C ASP A 137 -27.45 6.63 0.04
N ALA A 138 -26.25 6.71 -0.55
CA ALA A 138 -26.07 7.03 -1.97
C ALA A 138 -26.40 5.83 -2.89
N ALA A 139 -26.29 4.60 -2.39
CA ALA A 139 -26.66 3.39 -3.14
C ALA A 139 -28.20 3.21 -3.22
N ALA A 140 -28.93 3.65 -2.19
CA ALA A 140 -30.40 3.59 -2.18
C ALA A 140 -31.05 4.60 -3.16
N ALA A 141 -30.38 5.71 -3.47
CA ALA A 141 -30.86 6.70 -4.44
C ALA A 141 -30.69 6.24 -5.91
N ASP A 142 -29.67 5.43 -6.20
CA ASP A 142 -29.40 4.93 -7.56
C ASP A 142 -30.33 3.76 -7.94
N GLU A 143 -30.76 2.95 -6.96
CA GLU A 143 -31.78 1.91 -7.18
C GLU A 143 -33.20 2.45 -7.33
N ALA A 144 -33.52 3.61 -6.75
CA ALA A 144 -34.85 4.23 -6.85
C ALA A 144 -35.09 4.96 -8.18
N THR A 145 -34.05 5.17 -8.99
CA THR A 145 -34.11 5.95 -10.24
C THR A 145 -34.06 5.06 -11.50
N LYS A 146 -34.05 3.72 -11.34
CA LYS A 146 -34.01 2.76 -12.44
C LYS A 146 -35.35 2.06 -12.69
#